data_AF-A0A376ZZ02-F1
#
_entry.id   AF-A0A376ZZ02-F1
#
_cell.length_a   1.000
_cell.length_b   1.000
_cell.length_c   1.000
_cell.angle_alpha   90.00
_cell.angle_beta   90.00
_cell.angle_gamma   90.00
#
_symmetry.space_group_name_H-M   'P 1'
#
loop_
_entity.id
_entity.type
_entity.pdbx_description
1 polymer ?
#
loop_
_entity_poly.entity_id
_entity_poly.type
_entity_poly.pdbx_seq_one_letter_code
_entity_poly.pdbx_strand_id
1 'polypeptide(L)'
;MGKTISIKVLFGIYLLLMAGKVFAFSCNVDGGSSIGAGTTSVYVNLDPVIQPGQNLVVDLSQHISCWNDYGGWYDTDHINWYKAQLSQAPYSHIKDRCTGIM
;
A
#
# COMPACT_ATOMS: atom_id res chain seq x y z
N MET A 1 -37.49 -19.46 -29.95
CA MET A 1 -37.56 -19.17 -28.49
C MET A 1 -36.55 -18.07 -28.17
N GLY A 2 -36.90 -16.81 -28.40
CA GLY A 2 -36.03 -15.67 -28.13
C GLY A 2 -36.24 -15.20 -26.69
N LYS A 3 -35.24 -15.35 -25.82
CA LYS A 3 -35.28 -14.76 -24.47
C LYS A 3 -34.98 -13.27 -24.61
N THR A 4 -36.00 -12.43 -24.45
CA THR A 4 -35.82 -10.98 -24.40
C THR A 4 -35.10 -10.61 -23.10
N ILE A 5 -33.81 -10.30 -23.17
CA ILE A 5 -33.06 -9.81 -22.01
C ILE A 5 -33.57 -8.42 -21.66
N SER A 6 -34.13 -8.26 -20.46
CA SER A 6 -34.69 -6.99 -20.00
C SER A 6 -33.62 -5.89 -19.96
N ILE A 7 -33.97 -4.68 -20.38
CA ILE A 7 -33.08 -3.51 -20.37
C ILE A 7 -32.49 -3.23 -18.98
N LYS A 8 -33.19 -3.60 -17.91
CA LYS A 8 -32.70 -3.54 -16.53
C LYS A 8 -31.50 -4.45 -16.27
N VAL A 9 -31.50 -5.64 -16.89
CA VAL A 9 -30.39 -6.60 -16.80
C VAL A 9 -29.19 -6.09 -17.57
N LEU A 10 -29.39 -5.52 -18.76
CA LEU A 10 -28.32 -4.89 -19.54
C LEU A 10 -27.70 -3.69 -18.79
N PHE A 11 -28.54 -2.86 -18.15
CA PHE A 11 -28.07 -1.73 -17.35
C PHE A 11 -27.31 -2.18 -16.09
N GLY A 12 -27.78 -3.24 -15.42
CA GLY A 12 -27.07 -3.82 -14.27
C GLY A 12 -25.70 -4.40 -14.63
N ILE A 13 -25.60 -5.10 -15.77
CA ILE A 13 -24.32 -5.62 -16.29
C ILE A 13 -23.39 -4.46 -16.65
N TYR A 14 -23.90 -3.41 -17.31
CA TYR A 14 -23.12 -2.23 -17.66
C TYR A 14 -22.52 -1.54 -16.44
N LEU A 15 -23.32 -1.34 -15.38
CA LEU A 15 -22.82 -0.77 -14.12
C LEU A 15 -21.76 -1.65 -13.46
N LEU A 16 -21.94 -2.98 -13.48
CA LEU A 16 -20.93 -3.92 -12.97
C LEU A 16 -19.60 -3.83 -13.74
N LEU A 17 -19.66 -3.66 -15.06
CA LEU A 17 -18.47 -3.52 -15.91
C LEU A 17 -17.74 -2.19 -15.66
N MET A 18 -18.46 -1.12 -15.32
CA MET A 18 -17.88 0.18 -14.98
C MET A 18 -17.33 0.26 -13.56
N ALA A 19 -17.70 -0.65 -12.66
CA ALA A 19 -17.16 -0.71 -11.30
C ALA A 19 -15.70 -1.21 -11.23
N GLY A 20 -15.12 -1.66 -12.36
CA GLY A 20 -13.90 -2.49 -12.39
C GLY A 20 -12.55 -1.79 -12.24
N LYS A 21 -12.47 -0.46 -12.16
CA LYS A 21 -11.17 0.25 -12.09
C LYS A 21 -11.29 1.52 -11.25
N VAL A 22 -11.26 1.40 -9.92
CA VAL A 22 -11.34 2.55 -8.99
C VAL A 22 -10.02 2.80 -8.27
N PHE A 23 -8.96 2.02 -8.55
CA PHE A 23 -7.66 2.21 -7.94
C PHE A 23 -6.62 2.37 -9.05
N ALA A 24 -6.17 3.61 -9.24
CA ALA A 24 -5.05 3.95 -10.10
C ALA A 24 -3.77 4.14 -9.30
N PHE A 25 -3.62 3.32 -8.27
CA PHE A 25 -2.56 3.39 -7.30
C PHE A 25 -2.01 1.99 -7.05
N SER A 26 -0.69 1.89 -7.12
CA SER A 26 0.03 0.65 -6.93
C SER A 26 1.31 0.90 -6.14
N CYS A 27 1.69 -0.05 -5.30
CA CYS A 27 3.00 -0.11 -4.66
C CYS A 27 3.70 -1.43 -4.95
N ASN A 28 5.00 -1.50 -4.70
CA ASN A 28 5.71 -2.75 -4.54
C ASN A 28 6.74 -2.68 -3.40
N VAL A 29 7.24 -3.86 -3.05
CA VAL A 29 8.35 -4.05 -2.13
C VAL A 29 9.50 -4.68 -2.90
N ASP A 30 10.68 -4.08 -2.84
CA ASP A 30 11.93 -4.59 -3.45
C ASP A 30 11.81 -4.93 -4.95
N GLY A 31 11.02 -4.15 -5.70
CA GLY A 31 10.80 -4.41 -7.12
C GLY A 31 9.90 -5.61 -7.43
N GLY A 32 9.20 -6.16 -6.42
CA GLY A 32 8.28 -7.28 -6.56
C GLY A 32 6.96 -6.94 -7.27
N SER A 33 5.98 -7.84 -7.13
CA SER A 33 4.64 -7.70 -7.71
C SER A 33 3.92 -6.42 -7.23
N SER A 34 3.07 -5.87 -8.09
CA SER A 34 2.21 -4.72 -7.74
C SER A 34 1.18 -5.08 -6.67
N ILE A 35 1.03 -4.16 -5.72
CA ILE A 35 0.16 -4.23 -4.53
C ILE A 35 -0.75 -3.01 -4.57
N GLY A 36 -2.04 -3.22 -4.85
CA GLY A 36 -3.05 -2.14 -4.81
C GLY A 36 -3.72 -1.96 -3.43
N ALA A 37 -3.73 -3.01 -2.59
CA ALA A 37 -4.29 -2.97 -1.24
C ALA A 37 -3.85 -4.21 -0.43
N GLY A 38 -4.04 -4.16 0.89
CA GLY A 38 -3.84 -5.29 1.81
C GLY A 38 -2.57 -5.16 2.66
N THR A 39 -2.11 -6.30 3.20
CA THR A 39 -0.94 -6.37 4.07
C THR A 39 0.20 -7.06 3.34
N THR A 40 1.38 -6.44 3.35
CA THR A 40 2.61 -7.01 2.80
C THR A 40 3.73 -6.98 3.84
N SER A 41 4.61 -7.96 3.78
CA SER A 41 5.81 -8.02 4.63
C SER A 41 6.97 -7.30 3.93
N VAL A 42 7.71 -6.49 4.68
CA VAL A 42 8.96 -5.85 4.23
C VAL A 42 10.08 -6.39 5.11
N TYR A 43 11.09 -6.97 4.48
CA TYR A 43 12.24 -7.53 5.18
C TYR A 43 13.40 -6.55 5.08
N VAL A 44 13.90 -6.11 6.23
CA VAL A 44 14.96 -5.10 6.31
C VAL A 44 16.21 -5.69 6.93
N ASN A 45 17.37 -5.23 6.44
CA ASN A 45 18.65 -5.52 7.08
C ASN A 45 18.92 -4.45 8.13
N LEU A 46 19.31 -4.88 9.33
CA LEU A 46 19.55 -4.01 10.47
C LEU A 46 21.00 -4.19 10.93
N ASP A 47 21.56 -3.15 11.55
CA ASP A 47 22.86 -3.28 12.20
C ASP A 47 22.81 -4.38 13.28
N PRO A 48 23.76 -5.32 13.27
CA PRO A 48 23.69 -6.50 14.13
C PRO A 48 23.90 -6.20 15.62
N VAL A 49 24.44 -5.01 15.95
CA VAL A 49 24.72 -4.58 17.32
C VAL A 49 24.39 -3.10 17.46
N ILE A 50 23.59 -2.78 18.49
CA ILE A 50 23.29 -1.40 18.90
C ILE A 50 23.80 -1.18 20.33
N GLN A 51 24.39 -0.01 20.60
CA GLN A 51 24.83 0.36 21.95
C GLN A 51 23.73 1.16 22.69
N PRO A 52 23.76 1.19 24.04
CA PRO A 52 22.86 2.03 24.81
C PRO A 52 22.92 3.50 24.37
N GLY A 53 21.75 4.11 24.14
CA GLY A 53 21.63 5.49 23.69
C GLY A 53 21.75 5.69 22.17
N GLN A 54 21.98 4.62 21.39
CA GLN A 54 21.87 4.67 19.93
C GLN A 54 20.44 4.34 19.48
N ASN A 55 20.02 4.97 18.37
CA ASN A 55 18.74 4.68 17.73
C ASN A 55 18.95 3.64 16.63
N LEU A 56 18.03 2.69 16.54
CA LEU A 56 17.90 1.84 15.38
C LEU A 56 17.06 2.58 14.33
N VAL A 57 17.65 2.85 13.17
CA VAL A 57 16.97 3.54 12.07
C VAL A 57 16.65 2.53 10.98
N VAL A 58 15.39 2.46 10.59
CA VAL A 58 14.92 1.62 9.49
C VAL A 58 14.45 2.52 8.37
N ASP A 59 15.21 2.55 7.28
CA ASP A 59 14.86 3.32 6.09
C ASP A 59 14.00 2.48 5.14
N LEU A 60 12.69 2.69 5.18
CA LEU A 60 11.74 1.98 4.30
C LEU A 60 11.70 2.54 2.88
N SER A 61 12.28 3.71 2.62
CA SER A 61 12.28 4.33 1.28
C SER A 61 13.08 3.52 0.26
N GLN A 62 14.02 2.71 0.73
CA GLN A 62 14.82 1.80 -0.10
C GLN A 62 14.07 0.54 -0.52
N HIS A 63 12.97 0.21 0.18
CA HIS A 63 12.24 -1.03 0.01
C HIS A 63 10.86 -0.81 -0.62
N ILE A 64 10.15 0.25 -0.21
CA ILE A 64 8.77 0.51 -0.62
C ILE A 64 8.76 1.60 -1.67
N SER A 65 8.17 1.32 -2.82
CA SER A 65 7.92 2.30 -3.87
C SER A 65 6.47 2.24 -4.31
N CYS A 66 5.87 3.40 -4.51
CA CYS A 66 4.49 3.52 -4.99
C CYS A 66 4.42 4.50 -6.16
N TRP A 67 3.44 4.29 -7.03
CA TRP A 67 3.22 5.12 -8.21
C TRP A 67 1.73 5.21 -8.52
N ASN A 68 1.39 6.27 -9.25
CA ASN A 68 0.10 6.43 -9.88
C ASN A 68 0.11 5.69 -11.23
N ASP A 69 -0.87 4.83 -11.46
CA ASP A 69 -0.96 3.96 -12.63
C ASP A 69 -1.34 4.72 -13.91
N TYR A 70 -1.91 5.93 -13.82
CA TYR A 70 -2.21 6.77 -15.00
C TYR A 70 -1.02 7.64 -15.42
N GLY A 71 -0.22 8.11 -14.46
CA GLY A 71 0.91 9.02 -14.70
C GLY A 71 0.47 10.44 -15.07
N GLY A 72 1.46 11.33 -15.22
CA GLY A 72 1.21 12.72 -15.66
C GLY A 72 0.33 13.54 -14.70
N TRP A 73 0.29 13.19 -13.41
CA TRP A 73 -0.58 13.80 -12.39
C TRP A 73 -2.08 13.66 -12.65
N TYR A 74 -2.48 12.78 -13.56
CA TYR A 74 -3.88 12.47 -13.79
C TYR A 74 -4.41 11.62 -12.64
N ASP A 75 -5.54 12.03 -12.05
CA ASP A 75 -6.13 11.38 -10.87
C ASP A 75 -5.11 11.19 -9.74
N THR A 76 -4.51 12.30 -9.29
CA THR A 76 -3.39 12.29 -8.33
C THR A 76 -3.79 11.63 -7.01
N ASP A 77 -3.01 10.62 -6.60
CA ASP A 77 -3.19 9.94 -5.32
C ASP A 77 -2.69 10.75 -4.13
N HIS A 78 -3.41 10.68 -3.02
CA HIS A 78 -3.03 11.30 -1.76
C HIS A 78 -2.87 10.22 -0.68
N ILE A 79 -1.64 10.06 -0.17
CA ILE A 79 -1.27 8.98 0.75
C ILE A 79 -0.81 9.55 2.07
N ASN A 80 -1.25 8.97 3.19
CA ASN A 80 -0.77 9.31 4.52
C ASN A 80 -0.48 8.06 5.35
N TRP A 81 0.41 8.22 6.33
CA TRP A 81 0.57 7.21 7.38
C TRP A 81 -0.58 7.34 8.37
N TYR A 82 -1.32 6.26 8.60
CA TYR A 82 -2.45 6.29 9.54
C TYR A 82 -1.99 6.09 11.00
N LYS A 83 -1.23 5.02 11.28
CA LYS A 83 -0.64 4.69 12.58
C LYS A 83 0.54 3.73 12.39
N ALA A 84 1.51 3.83 13.30
CA ALA A 84 2.54 2.83 13.49
C ALA A 84 2.25 2.04 14.77
N GLN A 85 2.50 0.73 14.74
CA GLN A 85 2.28 -0.14 15.88
C GLN A 85 3.35 -1.23 15.91
N LEU A 86 4.16 -1.26 16.97
CA LEU A 86 4.96 -2.43 17.32
C LEU A 86 4.06 -3.56 17.83
N SER A 87 4.14 -4.73 17.21
CA SER A 87 3.38 -5.92 17.61
C SER A 87 4.21 -6.96 18.37
N GLN A 88 5.53 -6.77 18.52
CA GLN A 88 6.41 -7.77 19.14
C GLN A 88 6.79 -7.40 20.58
N ALA A 89 6.43 -8.29 21.52
CA ALA A 89 6.72 -8.18 22.96
C ALA A 89 8.18 -7.85 23.35
N PRO A 90 9.23 -8.42 22.71
CA PRO A 90 10.62 -8.11 23.09
C PRO A 90 11.06 -6.67 22.79
N TYR A 91 10.31 -5.93 21.97
CA TYR A 91 10.64 -4.56 21.58
C TYR A 91 9.72 -3.52 22.23
N SER A 92 8.92 -3.91 23.24
CA SER A 92 7.99 -3.01 23.94
C SER A 92 8.65 -1.80 24.63
N HIS A 93 9.96 -1.84 24.85
CA HIS A 93 10.75 -0.72 25.37
C HIS A 93 11.23 0.27 24.29
N ILE A 94 11.07 -0.07 23.01
CA ILE A 94 11.43 0.80 21.90
C ILE A 94 10.31 1.81 21.72
N LYS A 95 10.65 3.10 21.78
CA LYS A 95 9.72 4.17 21.46
C LYS A 95 9.67 4.33 19.95
N ASP A 96 8.53 3.97 19.36
CA ASP A 96 8.28 4.23 17.95
C ASP A 96 8.18 5.73 17.68
N ARG A 97 8.96 6.19 16.72
CA ARG A 97 8.70 7.45 16.03
C ARG A 97 8.75 7.20 14.54
N CYS A 98 7.58 7.20 13.91
CA CYS A 98 7.47 7.27 12.47
C CYS A 98 7.48 8.73 12.05
N THR A 99 8.59 9.15 11.44
CA THR A 99 8.70 10.42 10.74
C THR A 99 8.92 10.09 9.27
N GLY A 100 7.92 10.35 8.45
CA GLY A 100 8.00 10.14 7.00
C GLY A 100 7.72 11.44 6.27
N ILE A 101 8.61 11.81 5.36
CA ILE A 101 8.34 12.73 4.26
C ILE A 101 8.22 11.81 3.05
N MET A 102 7.02 11.66 2.50
CA MET A 102 6.83 11.15 1.14
C MET A 102 6.51 12.33 0.25
#